data_AF-A0A944P1V4-F1
#
_entry.id   AF-A0A944P1V4-F1
#
_cell.length_a   1.000
_cell.length_b   1.000
_cell.length_c   1.000
_cell.angle_alpha   90.00
_cell.angle_beta   90.00
_cell.angle_gamma   90.00
#
_symmetry.space_group_name_H-M   'P 1'
#
loop_
_entity.id
_entity.type
_entity.pdbx_description
1 polymer ?
#
loop_
_entity_poly.entity_id
_entity_poly.type
_entity_poly.pdbx_seq_one_letter_code
_entity_poly.pdbx_strand_id
1 'polypeptide(L)'
;MTATLDWPELDALEDGYYAILDPDGAGTVTYWRRTRSARMNALRPWPAKAWYGPAVPRRADVPTEHAARELFVAQWSRSRRAYLDKVVADITLNPEAAARCFADLRVRCWSCGRALRDETSKTLGIGPECRSGMDPAVLARYSTPKVGKAHAEHLAVLRAAEASQ
;
A
#
# COMPACT_ATOMS: atom_id res chain seq x y z
N MET A 1 17.74 -1.44 28.54
CA MET A 1 16.60 -2.18 27.98
C MET A 1 16.59 -1.92 26.48
N THR A 2 17.13 -2.86 25.71
CA THR A 2 17.11 -2.81 24.24
C THR A 2 15.69 -3.13 23.83
N ALA A 3 14.85 -2.11 23.64
CA ALA A 3 13.57 -2.32 22.99
C ALA A 3 13.88 -2.94 21.63
N THR A 4 13.53 -4.22 21.45
CA THR A 4 13.50 -4.84 20.13
C THR A 4 12.61 -3.94 19.30
N LEU A 5 13.29 -3.30 18.37
CA LEU A 5 12.74 -2.27 17.53
C LEU A 5 11.98 -3.05 16.45
N ASP A 6 10.81 -3.56 16.83
CA ASP A 6 9.95 -4.37 15.97
C ASP A 6 9.31 -3.46 14.92
N TRP A 7 9.22 -3.99 13.70
CA TRP A 7 8.52 -3.32 12.61
C TRP A 7 7.01 -3.51 12.79
N PRO A 8 6.16 -2.59 12.28
CA PRO A 8 4.72 -2.71 12.43
C PRO A 8 4.23 -4.08 11.99
N GLU A 9 3.29 -4.63 12.74
CA GLU A 9 2.68 -5.92 12.45
C GLU A 9 1.84 -5.83 11.17
N LEU A 10 2.12 -6.69 10.19
CA LEU A 10 1.49 -6.66 8.85
C LEU A 10 0.57 -7.86 8.60
N ASP A 11 0.38 -8.73 9.58
CA ASP A 11 -0.28 -10.03 9.38
C ASP A 11 -1.78 -9.92 9.15
N ALA A 12 -2.39 -8.83 9.63
CA ALA A 12 -3.77 -8.45 9.36
C ALA A 12 -3.99 -7.86 7.95
N LEU A 13 -2.92 -7.55 7.22
CA LEU A 13 -3.00 -6.97 5.87
C LEU A 13 -2.74 -8.04 4.80
N GLU A 14 -3.74 -8.25 3.96
CA GLU A 14 -3.68 -9.12 2.79
C GLU A 14 -2.70 -8.63 1.72
N ASP A 15 -2.21 -9.55 0.89
CA ASP A 15 -1.34 -9.18 -0.23
C ASP A 15 -2.08 -8.25 -1.21
N GLY A 16 -1.44 -7.18 -1.67
CA GLY A 16 -2.12 -6.23 -2.55
C GLY A 16 -1.54 -4.82 -2.61
N TYR A 17 -2.35 -3.90 -3.12
CA TYR A 17 -2.01 -2.51 -3.29
C TYR A 17 -3.00 -1.61 -2.57
N TYR A 18 -2.49 -0.55 -1.95
CA TYR A 18 -3.25 0.35 -1.09
C TYR A 18 -2.90 1.79 -1.41
N ALA A 19 -3.90 2.68 -1.34
CA ALA A 19 -3.71 4.12 -1.37
C ALA A 19 -4.41 4.74 -0.16
N ILE A 20 -3.72 5.65 0.51
CA ILE A 20 -4.23 6.39 1.66
C ILE A 20 -3.82 7.85 1.54
N LEU A 21 -4.48 8.74 2.28
CA LEU A 21 -3.94 10.09 2.49
C LEU A 21 -2.64 9.99 3.30
N ASP A 22 -1.69 10.86 3.01
CA ASP A 22 -0.43 10.94 3.75
C ASP A 22 -0.75 11.34 5.19
N PRO A 23 -0.42 10.49 6.19
CA PRO A 23 -0.77 10.77 7.58
C PRO A 23 -0.06 12.02 8.14
N ASP A 24 1.06 12.41 7.53
CA ASP A 24 1.80 13.63 7.91
C ASP A 24 1.62 14.77 6.90
N GLY A 25 0.83 14.58 5.83
CA GLY A 25 0.69 15.53 4.73
C GLY A 25 -0.76 15.64 4.22
N ALA A 26 -1.52 16.57 4.80
CA ALA A 26 -2.92 16.78 4.41
C ALA A 26 -3.07 16.99 2.89
N GLY A 27 -3.90 16.15 2.26
CA GLY A 27 -4.24 16.26 0.84
C GLY A 27 -3.31 15.58 -0.14
N THR A 28 -2.22 14.94 0.30
CA THR A 28 -1.38 14.09 -0.55
C THR A 28 -1.82 12.64 -0.45
N VAL A 29 -1.93 11.92 -1.57
CA VAL A 29 -2.17 10.46 -1.55
C VAL A 29 -0.84 9.74 -1.63
N THR A 30 -0.63 8.76 -0.75
CA THR A 30 0.52 7.85 -0.76
C THR A 30 0.07 6.45 -1.17
N TYR A 31 1.01 5.68 -1.71
CA TYR A 31 0.72 4.43 -2.40
C TYR A 31 1.63 3.34 -1.89
N TRP A 32 1.06 2.16 -1.63
CA TRP A 32 1.73 1.10 -0.93
C TRP A 32 1.49 -0.24 -1.60
N ARG A 33 2.53 -1.06 -1.65
CA ARG A 33 2.47 -2.45 -2.06
C ARG A 33 2.75 -3.32 -0.84
N ARG A 34 1.77 -4.14 -0.49
CA ARG A 34 1.94 -5.24 0.45
C ARG A 34 2.48 -6.45 -0.31
N THR A 35 3.44 -7.14 0.28
CA THR A 35 4.02 -8.38 -0.24
C THR A 35 4.08 -9.41 0.88
N ARG A 36 3.26 -10.45 0.79
CA ARG A 36 3.21 -11.59 1.71
C ARG A 36 3.62 -12.88 0.99
N SER A 37 4.72 -13.48 1.43
CA SER A 37 5.21 -14.78 0.98
C SER A 37 6.01 -15.45 2.09
N ALA A 38 6.33 -16.74 1.96
CA ALA A 38 7.17 -17.46 2.93
C ALA A 38 8.54 -16.80 3.19
N ARG A 39 9.01 -15.93 2.28
CA ARG A 39 10.30 -15.23 2.37
C ARG A 39 10.18 -13.74 2.63
N MET A 40 8.98 -13.16 2.58
CA MET A 40 8.80 -11.72 2.61
C MET A 40 7.49 -11.35 3.28
N ASN A 41 7.59 -10.52 4.32
CA ASN A 41 6.47 -9.89 4.98
C ASN A 41 6.72 -8.37 5.00
N ALA A 42 6.34 -7.66 3.93
CA ALA A 42 6.72 -6.25 3.76
C ALA A 42 5.58 -5.38 3.22
N LEU A 43 5.57 -4.12 3.66
CA LEU A 43 4.82 -3.02 3.07
C LEU A 43 5.82 -2.00 2.51
N ARG A 44 5.76 -1.74 1.21
CA ARG A 44 6.73 -0.87 0.51
C ARG A 44 6.02 0.27 -0.21
N PRO A 45 6.64 1.47 -0.28
CA PRO A 45 6.16 2.51 -1.17
C PRO A 45 6.05 1.99 -2.60
N TRP A 46 5.01 2.44 -3.29
CA TRP A 46 4.76 2.16 -4.69
C TRP A 46 4.62 3.46 -5.49
N PRO A 47 5.08 3.54 -6.76
CA PRO A 47 5.82 2.52 -7.51
C PRO A 47 7.22 2.28 -6.94
N ALA A 48 7.97 1.33 -7.54
CA ALA A 48 9.36 1.11 -7.16
C ALA A 48 10.16 2.42 -7.17
N LYS A 49 10.98 2.63 -6.13
CA LYS A 49 11.73 3.87 -5.85
C LYS A 49 10.89 5.06 -5.36
N ALA A 50 9.58 4.93 -5.19
CA ALA A 50 8.80 5.93 -4.47
C ALA A 50 9.30 6.05 -3.02
N TRP A 51 9.14 7.24 -2.45
CA TRP A 51 9.47 7.53 -1.07
C TRP A 51 8.37 8.41 -0.46
N TYR A 52 7.86 7.99 0.69
CA TYR A 52 6.85 8.70 1.49
C TYR A 52 7.34 8.77 2.93
N GLY A 53 6.94 9.80 3.68
CA GLY A 53 7.34 10.02 5.07
C GLY A 53 8.61 10.87 5.23
N PRO A 54 9.33 10.74 6.36
CA PRO A 54 10.46 11.61 6.70
C PRO A 54 11.49 11.69 5.58
N ALA A 55 12.10 12.85 5.40
CA ALA A 55 13.12 13.08 4.39
C ALA A 55 14.25 12.04 4.51
N VAL A 56 14.71 11.52 3.37
CA VAL A 56 15.90 10.65 3.30
C VAL A 56 17.11 11.49 3.74
N PRO A 57 17.91 11.04 4.71
CA PRO A 57 19.12 11.73 5.12
C PRO A 57 20.06 11.85 3.92
N ARG A 58 20.57 13.05 3.64
CA ARG A 58 21.64 13.18 2.65
C ARG A 58 22.93 12.75 3.30
N ARG A 59 23.88 12.25 2.50
CA ARG A 59 25.20 11.87 3.00
C ARG A 59 25.91 13.01 3.73
N ALA A 60 25.67 14.26 3.33
CA ALA A 60 26.21 15.46 3.96
C ALA A 60 25.64 15.73 5.36
N ASP A 61 24.45 15.23 5.67
CA ASP A 61 23.77 15.46 6.94
C ASP A 61 24.13 14.40 8.00
N VAL A 62 24.80 13.31 7.59
CA VAL A 62 25.16 12.20 8.46
C VAL A 62 26.48 12.52 9.16
N PRO A 63 26.52 12.55 10.52
CA PRO A 63 27.77 12.76 11.25
C PRO A 63 28.84 11.74 10.89
N THR A 64 30.10 12.18 10.86
CA THR A 64 31.27 11.32 10.58
C THR A 64 31.77 10.60 11.83
N GLU A 65 31.62 11.23 13.00
CA GLU A 65 31.94 10.63 14.29
C GLU A 65 30.97 9.48 14.60
N HIS A 66 31.51 8.37 15.10
CA HIS A 66 30.80 7.10 15.21
C HIS A 66 29.59 7.19 16.14
N ALA A 67 29.76 7.70 17.36
CA ALA A 67 28.69 7.77 18.35
C ALA A 67 27.56 8.71 17.89
N ALA A 68 27.91 9.87 17.33
CA ALA A 68 26.96 10.81 16.75
C ALA A 68 26.20 10.20 15.56
N ARG A 69 26.88 9.43 14.70
CA ARG A 69 26.26 8.73 13.57
C ARG A 69 25.26 7.68 14.04
N GLU A 70 25.60 6.89 15.06
CA GLU A 70 24.68 5.89 15.61
C GLU A 70 23.42 6.53 16.18
N LEU A 71 23.56 7.61 16.95
CA LEU A 71 22.44 8.37 17.48
C LEU A 71 21.56 8.96 16.37
N PHE A 72 22.19 9.52 15.33
CA PHE A 72 21.50 10.04 14.15
C PHE A 72 20.68 8.95 13.45
N VAL A 73 21.31 7.80 13.15
CA VAL A 73 20.64 6.67 12.48
C VAL A 73 19.50 6.12 13.34
N ALA A 74 19.69 6.01 14.66
CA ALA A 74 18.65 5.56 15.57
C ALA A 74 17.46 6.54 15.63
N GLN A 75 17.72 7.84 15.68
CA GLN A 75 16.67 8.85 15.68
C GLN A 75 15.88 8.87 14.38
N TRP A 76 16.56 8.86 13.24
CA TRP A 76 15.91 8.80 11.94
C TRP A 76 15.13 7.50 11.74
N SER A 77 15.69 6.36 12.17
CA SER A 77 15.00 5.07 12.11
C SER A 77 13.71 5.07 12.94
N ARG A 78 13.68 5.77 14.08
CA ARG A 78 12.47 5.91 14.91
C ARG A 78 11.42 6.77 14.22
N SER A 79 11.78 7.91 13.63
CA SER A 79 10.80 8.75 12.92
C SER A 79 10.22 8.02 11.71
N ARG A 80 11.05 7.26 10.98
CA ARG A 80 10.60 6.44 9.86
C ARG A 80 9.60 5.37 10.27
N ARG A 81 9.78 4.73 11.42
CA ARG A 81 8.85 3.71 11.94
C ARG A 81 7.54 4.34 12.38
N ALA A 82 7.59 5.40 13.17
CA ALA A 82 6.40 6.10 13.62
C ALA A 82 5.51 6.53 12.43
N TYR A 83 6.13 6.93 11.32
CA TYR A 83 5.40 7.17 10.07
C TYR A 83 4.73 5.92 9.51
N LEU A 84 5.47 4.80 9.40
CA LEU A 84 4.93 3.54 8.89
C LEU A 84 3.85 2.96 9.79
N ASP A 85 3.93 3.14 11.11
CA ASP A 85 2.91 2.71 12.06
C ASP A 85 1.58 3.42 11.77
N LYS A 86 1.60 4.72 11.49
CA LYS A 86 0.41 5.48 11.07
C LYS A 86 -0.14 4.95 9.75
N VAL A 87 0.72 4.73 8.75
CA VAL A 87 0.32 4.17 7.45
C VAL A 87 -0.35 2.81 7.62
N VAL A 88 0.24 1.92 8.42
CA VAL A 88 -0.31 0.58 8.68
C VAL A 88 -1.62 0.70 9.45
N ALA A 89 -1.72 1.58 10.44
CA ALA A 89 -2.95 1.83 11.17
C ALA A 89 -4.08 2.31 10.24
N ASP A 90 -3.81 3.27 9.35
CA ASP A 90 -4.80 3.80 8.40
C ASP A 90 -5.28 2.74 7.41
N ILE A 91 -4.35 1.92 6.86
CA ILE A 91 -4.71 0.80 5.99
C ILE A 91 -5.52 -0.24 6.76
N THR A 92 -5.13 -0.56 8.00
CA THR A 92 -5.80 -1.57 8.82
C THR A 92 -7.20 -1.13 9.26
N LEU A 93 -7.40 0.19 9.49
CA LEU A 93 -8.69 0.75 9.85
C LEU A 93 -9.74 0.53 8.76
N ASN A 94 -9.35 0.63 7.48
CA ASN A 94 -10.26 0.37 6.36
C ASN A 94 -9.51 -0.17 5.12
N PRO A 95 -9.13 -1.46 5.13
CA PRO A 95 -8.28 -2.03 4.08
C PRO A 95 -8.99 -2.08 2.73
N GLU A 96 -10.31 -2.30 2.74
CA GLU A 96 -11.13 -2.31 1.52
C GLU A 96 -11.20 -0.92 0.88
N ALA A 97 -11.41 0.14 1.68
CA ALA A 97 -11.41 1.50 1.16
C ALA A 97 -10.03 1.92 0.64
N ALA A 98 -8.94 1.55 1.32
CA ALA A 98 -7.58 1.84 0.87
C ALA A 98 -7.22 1.11 -0.44
N ALA A 99 -7.62 -0.16 -0.58
CA ALA A 99 -7.46 -0.90 -1.83
C ALA A 99 -8.30 -0.30 -2.97
N ARG A 100 -9.54 0.10 -2.66
CA ARG A 100 -10.42 0.76 -3.62
C ARG A 100 -9.91 2.12 -4.05
N CYS A 101 -9.37 2.92 -3.13
CA CYS A 101 -8.74 4.21 -3.43
C CYS A 101 -7.60 4.03 -4.44
N PHE A 102 -6.79 2.98 -4.28
CA PHE A 102 -5.72 2.66 -5.22
C PHE A 102 -6.27 2.30 -6.61
N ALA A 103 -7.33 1.49 -6.67
CA ALA A 103 -7.99 1.10 -7.92
C ALA A 103 -8.69 2.29 -8.61
N ASP A 104 -9.24 3.22 -7.84
CA ASP A 104 -9.94 4.42 -8.34
C ASP A 104 -8.97 5.46 -8.92
N LEU A 105 -7.67 5.37 -8.62
CA LEU A 105 -6.64 6.23 -9.19
C LEU A 105 -6.29 5.76 -10.62
N ARG A 106 -7.20 6.07 -11.55
CA ARG A 106 -7.18 5.78 -13.00
C ARG A 106 -5.99 6.36 -13.79
N VAL A 107 -4.89 6.71 -13.14
CA VAL A 107 -3.71 7.35 -13.73
C VAL A 107 -2.50 6.43 -13.82
N ARG A 108 -2.47 5.32 -13.07
CA ARG A 108 -1.36 4.35 -13.07
C ARG A 108 -1.88 2.92 -13.04
N CYS A 109 -1.18 2.03 -13.73
CA CYS A 109 -1.50 0.60 -13.76
C CYS A 109 -1.31 0.02 -12.36
N TRP A 110 -2.35 -0.56 -11.77
CA TRP A 110 -2.27 -1.13 -10.42
C TRP A 110 -1.24 -2.27 -10.30
N SER A 111 -1.02 -3.03 -11.39
CA SER A 111 -0.06 -4.13 -11.44
C SER A 111 1.41 -3.67 -11.55
N CYS A 112 1.76 -2.78 -12.50
CA CYS A 112 3.16 -2.41 -12.77
C CYS A 112 3.54 -0.96 -12.45
N GLY A 113 2.57 -0.09 -12.15
CA GLY A 113 2.77 1.31 -11.80
C GLY A 113 3.15 2.27 -12.92
N ARG A 114 3.20 1.78 -14.17
CA ARG A 114 3.34 2.65 -15.34
C ARG A 114 2.11 3.55 -15.48
N ALA A 115 2.31 4.76 -16.00
CA ALA A 115 1.23 5.69 -16.27
C ALA A 115 0.27 5.12 -17.33
N LEU A 116 -1.03 5.26 -17.08
CA LEU A 116 -2.08 4.81 -17.99
C LEU A 116 -2.36 5.90 -19.02
N ARG A 117 -2.10 5.59 -20.29
CA ARG A 117 -2.22 6.56 -21.38
C ARG A 117 -3.53 6.43 -22.14
N ASP A 118 -4.05 5.20 -22.31
CA ASP A 118 -5.30 4.93 -23.01
C ASP A 118 -6.50 4.88 -22.06
N GLU A 119 -7.66 5.35 -22.52
CA GLU A 119 -8.90 5.44 -21.74
C GLU A 119 -9.41 4.09 -21.24
N THR A 120 -9.16 3.00 -21.99
CA THR A 120 -9.51 1.65 -21.54
C THR A 120 -8.69 1.26 -20.32
N SER A 121 -7.37 1.44 -20.37
CA SER A 121 -6.52 1.14 -19.22
C SER A 121 -6.82 2.03 -18.04
N LYS A 122 -7.09 3.34 -18.26
CA LYS A 122 -7.54 4.25 -17.19
C LYS A 122 -8.84 3.75 -16.55
N THR A 123 -9.82 3.33 -17.35
CA THR A 123 -11.10 2.80 -16.87
C THR A 123 -10.93 1.52 -16.04
N LEU A 124 -10.04 0.63 -16.48
CA LEU A 124 -9.79 -0.65 -15.81
C LEU A 124 -8.76 -0.57 -14.67
N GLY A 125 -8.07 0.56 -14.52
CA GLY A 125 -6.93 0.71 -13.62
C GLY A 125 -5.71 -0.14 -13.98
N ILE A 126 -5.71 -0.90 -15.09
CA ILE A 126 -4.62 -1.82 -15.49
C ILE A 126 -4.13 -1.52 -16.90
N GLY A 127 -2.80 -1.42 -17.05
CA GLY A 127 -2.15 -1.07 -18.31
C GLY A 127 -2.25 -2.19 -19.35
N PRO A 128 -2.07 -1.87 -20.65
CA PRO A 128 -2.29 -2.79 -21.76
C PRO A 128 -1.37 -4.02 -21.68
N GLU A 129 -0.11 -3.82 -21.32
CA GLU A 129 0.85 -4.91 -21.13
C GLU A 129 0.47 -5.83 -19.95
N CYS A 130 -0.11 -5.28 -18.87
CA CYS A 130 -0.45 -6.06 -17.68
C CYS A 130 -1.81 -6.77 -17.79
N ARG A 131 -2.71 -6.30 -18.65
CA ARG A 131 -3.98 -6.99 -18.96
C ARG A 131 -3.86 -7.95 -20.14
N SER A 132 -2.72 -7.96 -20.83
CA SER A 132 -2.41 -8.92 -21.89
C SER A 132 -2.41 -10.34 -21.31
N GLY A 133 -3.34 -11.18 -21.75
CA GLY A 133 -3.47 -12.56 -21.27
C GLY A 133 -4.38 -12.78 -20.05
N MET A 134 -5.04 -11.72 -19.54
CA MET A 134 -6.09 -11.90 -18.53
C MET A 134 -7.42 -12.28 -19.19
N ASP A 135 -8.15 -13.18 -18.54
CA ASP A 135 -9.49 -13.57 -18.99
C ASP A 135 -10.44 -12.35 -18.99
N PRO A 136 -11.24 -12.13 -20.05
CA PRO A 136 -12.17 -11.00 -20.15
C PRO A 136 -13.20 -10.93 -19.01
N ALA A 137 -13.67 -12.07 -18.48
CA ALA A 137 -14.57 -12.11 -17.33
C ALA A 137 -13.87 -11.72 -16.03
N VAL A 138 -12.56 -11.97 -15.93
CA VAL A 138 -11.71 -11.48 -14.84
C VAL A 138 -11.50 -9.98 -14.98
N LEU A 139 -11.20 -9.48 -16.19
CA LEU A 139 -11.05 -8.05 -16.48
C LEU A 139 -12.35 -7.26 -16.25
N ALA A 140 -13.51 -7.82 -16.58
CA ALA A 140 -14.82 -7.21 -16.37
C ALA A 140 -15.10 -6.91 -14.88
N ARG A 141 -14.53 -7.69 -13.96
CA ARG A 141 -14.69 -7.51 -12.50
C ARG A 141 -13.87 -6.33 -11.95
N TYR A 142 -12.84 -5.86 -12.64
CA TYR A 142 -12.01 -4.73 -12.18
C TYR A 142 -12.58 -3.35 -12.52
N SER A 143 -13.70 -3.29 -13.27
CA SER A 143 -14.09 -2.09 -14.02
C SER A 143 -14.98 -1.08 -13.28
N THR A 144 -15.37 -1.27 -12.01
CA THR A 144 -16.26 -0.29 -11.36
C THR A 144 -16.19 -0.28 -9.82
N PRO A 145 -16.27 0.90 -9.18
CA PRO A 145 -16.44 1.04 -7.73
C PRO A 145 -17.68 0.31 -7.17
N LYS A 146 -18.67 0.02 -8.03
CA LYS A 146 -19.84 -0.80 -7.69
C LYS A 146 -19.50 -2.28 -7.46
N VAL A 147 -18.41 -2.80 -8.04
CA VAL A 147 -17.99 -4.21 -7.88
C VAL A 147 -17.33 -4.44 -6.53
N GLY A 148 -16.49 -3.52 -6.05
CA GLY A 148 -15.95 -3.59 -4.69
C GLY A 148 -17.07 -3.62 -3.63
N LYS A 149 -18.12 -2.81 -3.83
CA LYS A 149 -19.32 -2.83 -2.99
C LYS A 149 -20.11 -4.15 -3.11
N ALA A 150 -20.39 -4.61 -4.33
CA ALA A 150 -21.12 -5.86 -4.56
C ALA A 150 -20.36 -7.10 -4.06
N HIS A 151 -19.03 -7.10 -4.11
CA HIS A 151 -18.20 -8.17 -3.58
C HIS A 151 -18.20 -8.16 -2.04
N ALA A 152 -18.04 -7.00 -1.40
CA ALA A 152 -18.16 -6.87 0.06
C ALA A 152 -19.55 -7.29 0.57
N GLU A 153 -20.62 -6.90 -0.14
CA GLU A 153 -21.99 -7.33 0.15
C GLU A 153 -22.16 -8.85 -0.01
N HIS A 154 -21.59 -9.45 -1.05
CA HIS A 154 -21.62 -10.91 -1.26
C HIS A 154 -20.87 -11.68 -0.17
N LEU A 155 -19.67 -11.22 0.22
CA LEU A 155 -18.90 -11.83 1.30
C LEU A 155 -19.61 -11.73 2.66
N ALA A 156 -20.31 -10.62 2.92
CA ALA A 156 -21.12 -10.46 4.13
C ALA A 156 -22.27 -11.47 4.20
N VAL A 157 -22.93 -11.76 3.06
CA VAL A 157 -23.99 -12.78 2.97
C VAL A 157 -23.46 -14.18 3.23
N LEU A 158 -22.32 -14.54 2.63
CA LEU A 158 -21.71 -15.87 2.84
C LEU A 158 -21.30 -16.08 4.30
N ARG A 159 -20.66 -15.08 4.92
CA ARG A 159 -20.27 -15.14 6.34
C ARG A 159 -21.46 -15.24 7.29
N ALA A 160 -22.57 -14.56 6.98
CA ALA A 160 -23.79 -14.65 7.77
C ALA A 160 -24.46 -16.03 7.64
N ALA A 161 -24.39 -16.65 6.46
CA ALA A 161 -24.87 -18.00 6.22
C ALA A 161 -24.01 -19.07 6.92
N GLU A 162 -22.69 -18.84 6.99
CA GLU A 162 -21.75 -19.71 7.71
C GLU A 162 -21.89 -19.57 9.24
N ALA A 163 -22.19 -18.37 9.76
CA ALA A 163 -22.38 -18.12 11.18
C ALA A 163 -23.75 -18.57 11.74
N SER A 164 -24.68 -18.97 10.86
CA SER A 164 -26.03 -19.46 11.23
C SER A 164 -26.14 -20.99 11.19
N GLN A 165 -25.03 -21.69 10.94
CA GLN A 165 -24.87 -23.14 11.03
C GLN A 165 -24.13 -23.50 12.33
#